data_AF-M8DUP8-F1
#
_entry.id   AF-M8DUP8-F1
#
_cell.length_a   1.000
_cell.length_b   1.000
_cell.length_c   1.000
_cell.angle_alpha   90.00
_cell.angle_beta   90.00
_cell.angle_gamma   90.00
#
_symmetry.space_group_name_H-M   'P 1'
#
loop_
_entity.id
_entity.type
_entity.pdbx_description
1 polymer ?
#
loop_
_entity_poly.entity_id
_entity_poly.type
_entity_poly.pdbx_seq_one_letter_code
_entity_poly.pdbx_strand_id
1 'polypeptide(L)'
;MEHYKQKLILQDIARHVGVSPHYLERLFKQATSETPRSYLEKIRVDKAAHLLANTRLTNLEVCYEVGFQSPSNFYKAFRHVKQCSPNEYRMLGS
;
A
#
# COMPACT_ATOMS: atom_id res chain seq x y z
N MET A 1 16.30 1.16 1.84
CA MET A 1 16.01 0.05 0.89
C MET A 1 14.57 0.07 0.35
N GLU A 2 13.67 0.96 0.82
CA GLU A 2 12.25 0.95 0.41
C GLU A 2 11.98 1.36 -1.04
N HIS A 3 12.78 2.26 -1.60
CA HIS A 3 12.60 2.75 -2.97
C HIS A 3 12.96 1.68 -4.04
N TYR A 4 13.72 0.64 -3.66
CA TYR A 4 14.24 -0.34 -4.61
C TYR A 4 13.16 -1.34 -5.07
N LYS A 5 12.36 -1.89 -4.13
CA LYS A 5 11.23 -2.78 -4.49
C LYS A 5 10.16 -2.06 -5.31
N GLN A 6 9.96 -0.78 -5.05
CA GLN A 6 9.01 0.02 -5.80
C GLN A 6 9.47 0.32 -7.23
N LYS A 7 10.76 0.61 -7.38
CA LYS A 7 11.40 0.73 -8.69
C LYS A 7 11.27 -0.57 -9.49
N LEU A 8 11.41 -1.73 -8.83
CA LEU A 8 11.17 -3.04 -9.45
C LEU A 8 9.71 -3.21 -9.91
N ILE A 9 8.72 -2.96 -9.04
CA ILE A 9 7.30 -3.08 -9.41
C ILE A 9 6.93 -2.15 -10.57
N LEU A 10 7.39 -0.90 -10.56
CA LEU A 10 7.12 0.04 -11.64
C LEU A 10 7.79 -0.40 -12.95
N GLN A 11 9.02 -0.93 -12.88
CA GLN A 11 9.71 -1.50 -14.02
C GLN A 11 9.00 -2.73 -14.59
N ASP A 12 8.46 -3.59 -13.72
CA ASP A 12 7.76 -4.80 -14.15
C ASP A 12 6.41 -4.47 -14.81
N ILE A 13 5.64 -3.53 -14.25
CA ILE A 13 4.40 -3.03 -14.88
C ILE A 13 4.73 -2.35 -16.21
N ALA A 14 5.73 -1.47 -16.24
CA ALA A 14 6.13 -0.75 -17.46
C ALA A 14 6.57 -1.72 -18.57
N ARG A 15 7.33 -2.77 -18.20
CA ARG A 15 7.72 -3.85 -19.11
C ARG A 15 6.51 -4.62 -19.63
N HIS A 16 5.53 -4.91 -18.78
CA HIS A 16 4.32 -5.64 -19.16
C HIS A 16 3.42 -4.85 -20.12
N VAL A 17 3.31 -3.53 -19.94
CA VAL A 17 2.50 -2.66 -20.81
C VAL A 17 3.29 -2.01 -21.97
N GLY A 18 4.59 -2.32 -22.11
CA GLY A 18 5.42 -1.88 -23.23
C GLY A 18 5.80 -0.39 -23.21
N VAL A 19 5.85 0.25 -22.04
CA VAL A 19 6.21 1.67 -21.91
C VAL A 19 7.43 1.86 -21.01
N SER A 20 8.06 3.05 -21.05
CA SER A 20 9.13 3.35 -20.10
C SER A 20 8.55 3.58 -18.69
N PRO A 21 9.28 3.23 -17.61
CA PRO A 21 8.82 3.47 -16.24
C PRO A 21 8.52 4.95 -15.95
N HIS A 22 9.29 5.87 -16.54
CA HIS A 22 9.06 7.31 -16.41
C HIS A 22 7.80 7.77 -17.14
N TYR A 23 7.52 7.19 -18.31
CA TYR A 23 6.28 7.48 -19.03
C TYR A 23 5.07 6.91 -18.28
N LEU A 24 5.19 5.71 -17.71
CA LEU A 24 4.16 5.12 -16.85
C LEU A 24 3.91 5.99 -15.62
N GLU A 25 4.96 6.45 -14.93
CA GLU A 25 4.82 7.31 -13.75
C GLU A 25 4.13 8.64 -14.08
N ARG A 26 4.47 9.24 -15.23
CA ARG A 26 3.84 10.47 -15.71
C ARG A 26 2.38 10.26 -16.07
N LEU A 27 2.06 9.21 -16.82
CA LEU A 27 0.68 8.84 -17.17
C LEU A 27 -0.15 8.54 -15.92
N PHE A 28 0.42 7.78 -14.98
CA PHE A 28 -0.24 7.42 -13.73
C PHE A 28 -0.59 8.67 -12.93
N LYS A 29 0.38 9.59 -12.79
CA LYS A 29 0.15 10.87 -12.10
C LYS A 29 -0.86 11.76 -12.84
N GLN A 30 -0.86 11.77 -14.17
CA GLN A 30 -1.86 12.52 -14.95
C GLN A 30 -3.27 11.93 -14.81
N ALA A 31 -3.40 10.61 -14.74
CA ALA A 31 -4.70 9.93 -14.64
C ALA A 31 -5.26 9.92 -13.21
N THR A 32 -4.39 9.86 -12.20
CA THR A 32 -4.81 9.65 -10.79
C THR A 32 -4.52 10.84 -9.87
N SER A 33 -3.75 11.83 -10.33
CA SER A 33 -3.13 12.87 -9.49
C SER A 33 -2.17 12.34 -8.41
N GLU A 34 -1.90 11.03 -8.38
CA GLU A 34 -1.12 10.37 -7.33
C GLU A 34 0.14 9.73 -7.89
N THR A 35 1.14 9.56 -7.02
CA THR A 35 2.30 8.75 -7.39
C THR A 35 1.93 7.27 -7.32
N PRO A 36 2.55 6.41 -8.13
CA PRO A 36 2.38 4.95 -8.02
C PRO A 36 2.66 4.43 -6.60
N ARG A 37 3.53 5.13 -5.85
CA ARG A 37 3.80 4.83 -4.43
C ARG A 37 2.60 5.04 -3.55
N SER A 38 2.04 6.25 -3.58
CA SER A 38 0.89 6.58 -2.74
C SER A 38 -0.31 5.70 -3.06
N TYR A 39 -0.49 5.39 -4.36
CA TYR A 39 -1.54 4.49 -4.79
C TYR A 39 -1.34 3.04 -4.30
N LEU A 40 -0.11 2.50 -4.39
CA LEU A 40 0.19 1.18 -3.85
C LEU A 40 0.01 1.13 -2.33
N GLU A 41 0.39 2.19 -1.62
CA GLU A 41 0.17 2.31 -0.18
C GLU A 41 -1.33 2.26 0.16
N LYS A 42 -2.20 2.94 -0.61
CA LYS A 42 -3.65 2.86 -0.45
C LYS A 42 -4.19 1.45 -0.67
N ILE A 43 -3.83 0.79 -1.77
CA ILE A 43 -4.25 -0.59 -2.05
C ILE A 43 -3.89 -1.52 -0.90
N ARG A 44 -2.66 -1.41 -0.38
CA ARG A 44 -2.20 -2.24 0.73
C ARG A 44 -2.98 -1.95 2.02
N VAL A 45 -3.27 -0.68 2.30
CA VAL A 45 -4.06 -0.30 3.47
C VAL A 45 -5.51 -0.78 3.34
N ASP A 46 -6.10 -0.74 2.15
CA ASP A 46 -7.46 -1.26 1.93
C ASP A 46 -7.51 -2.78 2.11
N LYS A 47 -6.52 -3.53 1.59
CA LYS A 47 -6.37 -4.96 1.88
C LYS A 47 -6.18 -5.21 3.39
N ALA A 48 -5.40 -4.37 4.07
CA ALA A 48 -5.19 -4.51 5.51
C ALA A 48 -6.49 -4.30 6.30
N ALA A 49 -7.27 -3.27 5.95
CA ALA A 49 -8.57 -3.01 6.55
C ALA A 49 -9.51 -4.21 6.40
N HIS A 50 -9.55 -4.82 5.21
CA HIS A 50 -10.30 -6.06 4.97
C HIS A 50 -9.83 -7.20 5.88
N LEU A 51 -8.51 -7.44 5.99
CA LEU A 51 -7.98 -8.49 6.86
C LEU A 51 -8.24 -8.23 8.35
N LEU A 52 -8.14 -6.97 8.80
CA LEU A 52 -8.40 -6.59 10.19
C LEU A 52 -9.86 -6.85 10.61
N ALA A 53 -10.81 -6.65 9.67
CA ALA A 53 -12.24 -6.85 9.91
C ALA A 53 -12.69 -8.32 9.78
N ASN A 54 -12.02 -9.11 8.92
CA ASN A 54 -12.49 -10.45 8.56
C ASN A 54 -11.64 -11.59 9.11
N THR A 55 -10.55 -11.30 9.85
CA THR A 55 -9.63 -12.32 10.36
C THR A 55 -9.18 -12.03 11.78
N ARG A 56 -8.56 -13.02 12.42
CA ARG A 56 -7.95 -12.90 13.75
C ARG A 56 -6.44 -12.62 13.71
N LEU A 57 -5.90 -12.31 12.53
CA LEU A 57 -4.47 -12.02 12.37
C LEU A 57 -4.07 -10.83 13.23
N THR A 58 -2.91 -10.90 13.87
CA THR A 58 -2.31 -9.77 14.57
C THR A 58 -1.99 -8.64 13.59
N ASN A 59 -1.86 -7.40 14.09
CA ASN A 59 -1.47 -6.28 13.23
C ASN A 59 -0.12 -6.49 12.56
N LEU A 60 0.78 -7.24 13.21
CA LEU A 60 2.09 -7.56 12.68
C LEU A 60 2.00 -8.54 11.51
N GLU A 61 1.16 -9.57 11.61
CA GLU A 61 0.89 -10.49 10.51
C GLU A 61 0.23 -9.75 9.33
N VAL A 62 -0.79 -8.92 9.60
CA VAL A 62 -1.44 -8.11 8.56
C VAL A 62 -0.43 -7.18 7.87
N CYS A 63 0.47 -6.54 8.62
CA CYS A 63 1.54 -5.69 8.07
C CYS A 63 2.36 -6.43 7.00
N TYR A 64 2.85 -7.63 7.32
CA TYR A 64 3.66 -8.41 6.40
C TYR A 64 2.83 -9.02 5.24
N GLU A 65 1.61 -9.46 5.52
CA GLU A 65 0.68 -10.06 4.54
C GLU A 65 0.25 -9.08 3.43
N VAL A 66 0.19 -7.79 3.74
CA VAL A 66 -0.07 -6.74 2.75
C VAL A 66 1.22 -6.13 2.16
N GLY A 67 2.38 -6.68 2.51
CA GLY A 67 3.65 -6.36 1.87
C GLY A 67 4.37 -5.13 2.41
N PHE A 68 4.06 -4.66 3.62
CA PHE A 68 4.93 -3.72 4.34
C PHE A 68 6.11 -4.47 4.95
N GLN A 69 7.29 -3.85 4.90
CA GLN A 69 8.53 -4.41 5.48
C GLN A 69 8.83 -3.91 6.87
N SER A 70 8.12 -2.85 7.29
CA SER A 70 8.32 -2.19 8.56
C SER A 70 6.95 -1.93 9.19
N PRO A 71 6.72 -2.41 10.42
CA PRO A 71 5.51 -2.09 11.18
C PRO A 71 5.31 -0.58 11.28
N SER A 72 6.37 0.19 11.55
CA SER A 72 6.29 1.65 11.66
C SER A 72 5.74 2.32 10.39
N ASN A 73 6.11 1.81 9.21
CA ASN A 73 5.61 2.35 7.95
C ASN A 73 4.17 1.91 7.68
N PHE A 74 3.82 0.67 8.05
CA PHE A 74 2.44 0.21 8.02
C PHE A 74 1.53 1.07 8.90
N TYR A 75 1.87 1.29 10.17
CA TYR A 75 1.07 2.11 11.09
C TYR A 75 0.90 3.55 10.58
N LYS A 76 1.97 4.17 10.06
CA LYS A 76 1.92 5.51 9.48
C LYS A 76 1.00 5.56 8.25
N ALA A 77 1.19 4.64 7.30
CA ALA A 77 0.38 4.58 6.09
C ALA A 77 -1.10 4.31 6.40
N PHE A 78 -1.37 3.37 7.31
CA PHE A 78 -2.73 3.02 7.72
C PHE A 78 -3.43 4.22 8.36
N ARG A 79 -2.77 4.92 9.30
CA ARG A 79 -3.32 6.12 9.92
C ARG A 79 -3.54 7.25 8.92
N HIS A 80 -2.63 7.43 7.97
CA HIS A 80 -2.78 8.43 6.92
C HIS A 80 -3.99 8.17 6.01
N VAL A 81 -4.27 6.91 5.68
CA VAL A 81 -5.34 6.55 4.74
C VAL A 81 -6.70 6.35 5.44
N LYS A 82 -6.74 5.71 6.61
CA LYS A 82 -7.97 5.40 7.35
C LYS A 82 -8.28 6.36 8.51
N GLN A 83 -7.40 7.33 8.76
CA GLN A 83 -7.54 8.33 9.84
C GLN A 83 -7.62 7.75 11.26
N CYS A 84 -7.22 6.49 11.44
CA CYS A 84 -7.13 5.78 12.73
C CYS A 84 -6.03 4.70 12.66
N SER A 85 -5.63 4.16 13.81
CA SER A 85 -4.71 3.03 13.87
C SER A 85 -5.38 1.70 13.49
N PRO A 86 -4.62 0.68 13.05
CA PRO A 86 -5.13 -0.67 12.81
C PRO A 86 -5.93 -1.27 13.97
N ASN A 87 -5.51 -1.00 15.22
CA ASN A 87 -6.22 -1.47 16.42
C ASN A 87 -7.56 -0.76 16.60
N GLU A 88 -7.58 0.57 16.51
CA GLU A 88 -8.82 1.34 16.58
C GLU A 88 -9.79 0.90 15.48
N TYR A 89 -9.28 0.70 14.26
CA TYR A 89 -10.08 0.22 13.12
C TYR A 89 -10.76 -1.13 13.41
N ARG A 90 -10.03 -2.07 14.02
CA ARG A 90 -10.60 -3.37 14.41
C ARG A 90 -11.73 -3.23 15.44
N MET A 91 -11.58 -2.31 16.39
CA MET A 91 -12.60 -2.09 17.43
C MET A 91 -13.87 -1.44 16.88
N LEU A 92 -13.77 -0.65 15.80
CA LEU A 92 -14.93 0.00 15.16
C LEU A 92 -15.84 -0.98 14.39
N GLY A 93 -15.32 -2.13 13.96
CA GLY A 93 -16.07 -3.16 13.24
C GLY A 93 -16.49 -4.35 14.08
N SER A 94 -16.37 -4.25 15.42
CA SER A 94 -16.81 -5.27 16.39
C SER A 94 -18.23 -5.02 16.87
#